data_AF-A0A515HGZ2-F1
#
_entry.id   AF-A0A515HGZ2-F1
#
_cell.length_a   1.000
_cell.length_b   1.000
_cell.length_c   1.000
_cell.angle_alpha   90.00
_cell.angle_beta   90.00
_cell.angle_gamma   90.00
#
_symmetry.space_group_name_H-M   'P 1'
#
loop_
_entity.id
_entity.type
_entity.pdbx_description
1 polymer ?
#
loop_
_entity_poly.entity_id
_entity_poly.type
_entity_poly.pdbx_seq_one_letter_code
_entity_poly.pdbx_strand_id
1 'polypeptide(L)'
;CFANSSAGLVLPLVYDGLTRVGFDGSAHLCLASSVSVEQGGLVYLFKIKRTVWCDGTPVCSRDFAESWRSSLSPNFPSASSSLLFCIRNAKKIKKGELDPK
;
A
#
# COMPACT_ATOMS: atom_id res chain seq x y z
N CYS A 1 10.47 -18.95 -1.61
CA CYS A 1 10.30 -18.72 -3.07
C CYS A 1 10.69 -17.28 -3.35
N PHE A 2 11.79 -17.09 -4.09
CA PHE A 2 12.35 -15.79 -4.40
C PHE A 2 11.28 -14.87 -4.98
N ALA A 3 10.93 -13.80 -4.28
CA ALA A 3 10.35 -12.64 -4.95
C ALA A 3 11.39 -12.24 -6.00
N ASN A 4 11.06 -12.45 -7.28
CA ASN A 4 12.01 -12.33 -8.37
C ASN A 4 12.70 -10.97 -8.27
N SER A 5 14.01 -10.95 -8.05
CA SER A 5 14.78 -9.76 -7.68
C SER A 5 14.71 -8.64 -8.72
N SER A 6 14.43 -8.99 -9.98
CA SER A 6 14.19 -8.02 -11.06
C SER A 6 12.87 -7.26 -10.91
N ALA A 7 11.81 -7.89 -10.37
CA ALA A 7 10.51 -7.23 -10.18
C ALA A 7 10.60 -6.08 -9.16
N GLY A 8 11.42 -6.24 -8.12
CA GLY A 8 11.67 -5.18 -7.13
C GLY A 8 12.35 -3.93 -7.71
N LEU A 9 13.06 -4.08 -8.84
CA LEU A 9 13.71 -2.98 -9.56
C LEU A 9 12.80 -2.35 -10.61
N VAL A 10 11.96 -3.15 -11.26
CA VAL A 10 11.08 -2.66 -12.35
C VAL A 10 9.81 -2.02 -11.80
N LEU A 11 9.21 -2.55 -10.73
CA LEU A 11 7.96 -2.02 -10.18
C LEU A 11 8.03 -0.53 -9.80
N PRO A 12 9.11 -0.04 -9.16
CA PRO A 12 9.26 1.40 -8.86
C PRO A 12 9.47 2.30 -10.09
N LEU A 13 9.68 1.73 -11.29
CA LEU A 13 9.77 2.50 -12.54
C LEU A 13 8.39 2.76 -13.15
N VAL A 14 7.42 1.88 -12.90
CA VAL A 14 6.09 1.91 -13.53
C VAL A 14 4.95 2.21 -12.55
N TYR A 15 5.18 2.01 -11.26
CA TYR A 15 4.21 2.30 -10.20
C TYR A 15 4.80 3.18 -9.12
N ASP A 16 3.96 4.03 -8.57
CA ASP A 16 4.27 4.83 -7.38
C ASP A 16 3.30 4.52 -6.24
N GLY A 17 3.84 4.41 -5.03
CA GLY A 17 3.08 4.29 -3.80
C GLY A 17 2.77 5.67 -3.18
N LEU A 18 2.16 5.66 -1.99
CA LEU A 18 1.97 6.87 -1.20
C LEU A 18 3.33 7.52 -0.83
N THR A 19 4.30 6.68 -0.49
CA THR A 19 5.67 7.04 -0.12
C THR A 19 6.68 6.16 -0.85
N ARG A 20 7.91 6.64 -0.97
CA ARG A 20 9.05 5.92 -1.54
C ARG A 20 10.23 6.00 -0.57
N VAL A 21 11.01 4.92 -0.47
CA VAL A 21 12.26 4.94 0.30
C VAL A 21 13.36 5.57 -0.55
N GLY A 22 13.99 6.62 -0.03
CA GLY A 22 15.09 7.32 -0.69
C GLY A 22 16.42 6.59 -0.53
N PHE A 23 17.46 7.10 -1.19
CA PHE A 23 18.83 6.56 -1.04
C PHE A 23 19.37 6.68 0.38
N ASP A 24 18.86 7.65 1.14
CA ASP A 24 19.15 7.87 2.55
C ASP A 24 18.39 6.92 3.49
N GLY A 25 17.54 6.04 2.94
CA GLY A 25 16.71 5.12 3.70
C GLY A 25 15.49 5.78 4.36
N SER A 26 15.30 7.09 4.18
CA SER A 26 14.15 7.80 4.71
C SER A 26 12.94 7.68 3.78
N ALA A 27 11.74 7.83 4.34
CA ALA A 27 10.50 7.79 3.58
C ALA A 27 10.20 9.18 2.99
N HIS A 28 10.17 9.26 1.66
CA HIS A 28 9.80 10.46 0.91
C HIS A 28 8.38 10.37 0.39
N LEU A 29 7.66 11.49 0.40
CA LEU A 29 6.30 11.59 -0.13
C LEU A 29 6.30 11.48 -1.66
N CYS A 30 5.48 10.57 -2.20
CA CYS A 30 5.39 10.35 -3.65
C CYS A 30 4.01 10.75 -4.19
N LEU A 31 3.03 9.84 -4.23
CA LEU A 31 1.64 10.19 -4.57
C LEU A 31 0.94 10.94 -3.43
N ALA A 32 1.40 10.76 -2.19
CA ALA A 32 0.93 11.57 -1.08
C ALA A 32 1.51 13.00 -1.16
N SER A 33 0.69 14.01 -0.89
CA SER A 33 1.12 15.41 -0.71
C SER A 33 1.50 15.72 0.73
N SER A 34 0.90 15.01 1.70
CA SER A 34 1.23 15.13 3.12
C SER A 34 0.82 13.85 3.86
N VAL A 35 1.52 13.57 4.95
CA VAL A 35 1.12 12.56 5.94
C VAL A 35 0.95 13.25 7.30
N SER A 36 -0.13 12.93 8.01
CA SER A 36 -0.35 13.36 9.39
C SER A 36 -0.51 12.15 10.28
N VAL A 37 0.12 12.18 11.45
CA VAL A 37 0.15 11.05 12.39
C VAL A 37 -0.63 11.45 13.64
N GLU A 38 -1.63 10.65 13.98
CA GLU A 38 -2.56 10.89 15.07
C GLU A 38 -2.63 9.68 16.01
N GLN A 39 -3.32 9.85 17.14
CA GLN A 39 -3.57 8.80 18.14
C GLN A 39 -2.29 8.07 18.59
N GLY A 40 -1.22 8.82 18.84
CA GLY A 40 0.04 8.26 19.31
C GLY A 40 0.76 7.36 18.29
N GLY A 41 0.50 7.54 16.99
CA GLY A 41 1.16 6.76 15.93
C GLY A 41 0.33 5.58 15.41
N LEU A 42 -0.96 5.53 15.72
CA LEU A 42 -1.86 4.47 15.28
C LEU A 42 -2.70 4.85 14.05
N VAL A 43 -2.88 6.15 13.79
CA VAL A 43 -3.66 6.64 12.66
C VAL A 43 -2.78 7.50 11.78
N TYR A 44 -2.68 7.12 10.50
CA TYR A 44 -1.92 7.84 9.48
C TYR A 44 -2.90 8.37 8.42
N LEU A 45 -2.96 9.70 8.28
CA LEU A 45 -3.80 10.37 7.29
C LEU A 45 -2.93 10.82 6.13
N PHE A 46 -3.18 10.23 4.96
CA PHE A 46 -2.50 10.60 3.72
C PHE A 46 -3.42 11.47 2.87
N LYS A 47 -2.93 12.64 2.46
CA LYS A 47 -3.57 13.44 1.39
C LYS A 47 -2.94 13.05 0.07
N ILE A 48 -3.74 12.72 -0.93
CA ILE A 48 -3.25 12.29 -2.26
C ILE A 48 -3.20 13.52 -3.17
N LYS A 49 -2.14 13.64 -3.97
CA LYS A 49 -2.01 14.68 -5.00
C LYS A 49 -3.07 14.47 -6.09
N ARG A 50 -3.39 15.52 -6.85
CA ARG A 50 -4.24 15.36 -8.03
C ARG A 50 -3.42 14.68 -9.14
N THR A 51 -3.55 13.36 -9.25
CA THR A 51 -2.87 12.53 -10.23
C THR A 51 -3.86 11.65 -11.00
N VAL A 52 -3.43 11.13 -12.14
CA VAL A 52 -4.22 10.24 -13.00
C VAL A 52 -3.42 8.99 -13.31
N TRP A 53 -4.13 7.89 -13.50
CA TRP A 53 -3.62 6.68 -14.11
C TRP A 53 -3.29 6.93 -15.60
N CYS A 54 -2.54 6.02 -16.23
CA CYS A 54 -2.13 6.16 -17.63
C CYS A 54 -3.30 6.23 -18.62
N ASP A 55 -4.47 5.72 -18.24
CA ASP A 55 -5.73 5.78 -19.00
C ASP A 55 -6.50 7.11 -18.81
N GLY A 56 -5.99 8.02 -17.97
CA GLY A 56 -6.62 9.30 -17.64
C GLY A 56 -7.56 9.26 -16.43
N THR A 57 -7.79 8.09 -15.83
CA THR A 57 -8.67 7.96 -14.66
C THR A 57 -8.02 8.61 -13.42
N PRO A 58 -8.72 9.46 -12.64
CA PRO A 58 -8.16 10.05 -11.43
C PRO A 58 -7.79 8.99 -10.38
N VAL A 59 -6.61 9.11 -9.79
CA VAL A 59 -6.18 8.24 -8.69
C VAL A 59 -6.94 8.64 -7.42
N CYS A 60 -7.62 7.68 -6.80
CA CYS A 60 -8.44 7.90 -5.61
C CYS A 60 -7.94 7.11 -4.40
N SER A 61 -8.30 7.55 -3.20
CA SER A 61 -8.00 6.81 -1.95
C SER A 61 -8.56 5.39 -1.95
N ARG A 62 -9.68 5.16 -2.65
CA ARG A 62 -10.29 3.85 -2.81
C ARG A 62 -9.37 2.85 -3.50
N ASP A 63 -8.56 3.28 -4.46
CA ASP A 63 -7.69 2.38 -5.23
C ASP A 63 -6.65 1.72 -4.31
N PHE A 64 -6.13 2.47 -3.34
CA PHE A 64 -5.22 1.95 -2.31
C PHE A 64 -5.94 0.98 -1.36
N ALA A 65 -7.13 1.35 -0.89
CA ALA A 65 -7.91 0.51 0.02
C ALA A 65 -8.26 -0.84 -0.61
N GLU A 66 -8.74 -0.84 -1.86
CA GLU A 66 -9.07 -2.06 -2.61
C GLU A 66 -7.82 -2.90 -2.90
N SER A 67 -6.69 -2.28 -3.24
CA SER A 67 -5.42 -2.99 -3.47
C SER A 67 -4.96 -3.76 -2.23
N TRP A 68 -5.08 -3.16 -1.04
CA TRP A 68 -4.74 -3.82 0.22
C TRP A 68 -5.76 -4.90 0.59
N ARG A 69 -7.06 -4.63 0.43
CA ARG A 69 -8.11 -5.64 0.65
C ARG A 69 -7.92 -6.87 -0.22
N SER A 70 -7.66 -6.67 -1.52
CA SER A 70 -7.37 -7.76 -2.47
C SER A 70 -6.15 -8.57 -2.05
N SER A 71 -5.06 -7.90 -1.67
CA SER A 71 -3.83 -8.56 -1.17
C SER A 71 -4.07 -9.37 0.11
N LEU A 72 -4.96 -8.89 0.98
CA LEU A 72 -5.32 -9.51 2.25
C LEU A 72 -6.42 -10.56 2.13
N SER A 73 -7.09 -10.67 0.98
CA SER A 73 -8.12 -11.69 0.77
C SER A 73 -7.55 -13.09 1.07
N PRO A 74 -8.25 -13.92 1.86
CA PRO A 74 -7.78 -15.27 2.20
C PRO A 74 -7.61 -16.14 0.96
N ASN A 75 -8.38 -15.87 -0.09
CA ASN A 75 -8.36 -16.61 -1.35
C ASN A 75 -7.19 -16.23 -2.27
N PHE A 76 -6.50 -15.11 -2.02
CA PHE A 76 -5.42 -14.63 -2.88
C PHE A 76 -4.04 -15.03 -2.31
N PRO A 77 -3.22 -15.86 -3.00
CA PRO A 77 -1.93 -16.30 -2.48
C PRO A 77 -0.85 -15.19 -2.61
N SER A 78 -0.94 -14.14 -1.79
CA SER A 78 0.05 -13.07 -1.73
C SER A 78 1.19 -13.41 -0.77
N ALA A 79 2.38 -13.68 -1.34
CA ALA A 79 3.63 -13.87 -0.59
C ALA A 79 4.03 -12.62 0.23
N SER A 80 3.54 -11.44 -0.16
CA SER A 80 3.84 -10.15 0.48
C SER A 80 2.78 -9.68 1.47
N SER A 81 1.73 -10.48 1.73
CA SER A 81 0.64 -10.12 2.65
C SER A 81 1.12 -9.80 4.07
N SER A 82 2.21 -10.42 4.52
CA SER A 82 2.84 -10.16 5.82
C SER A 82 3.27 -8.70 6.00
N LEU A 83 3.59 -7.98 4.92
CA LEU A 83 3.97 -6.56 4.97
C LEU A 83 2.80 -5.67 5.41
N LEU A 84 1.56 -6.10 5.20
CA LEU A 84 0.35 -5.35 5.53
C LEU A 84 -0.18 -5.65 6.94
N PHE A 85 0.46 -6.55 7.70
CA PHE A 85 -0.03 -6.93 9.04
C PHE A 85 0.13 -5.84 10.10
N CYS A 86 0.87 -4.76 9.80
CA CYS A 86 0.88 -3.55 10.62
C CYS A 86 -0.48 -2.81 10.59
N ILE A 87 -1.30 -3.06 9.59
CA ILE A 87 -2.64 -2.48 9.47
C ILE A 87 -3.59 -3.22 10.42
N ARG A 88 -4.40 -2.46 11.16
CA ARG A 88 -5.39 -3.01 12.10
C ARG A 88 -6.27 -4.05 11.39
N ASN A 89 -6.43 -5.21 12.03
CA ASN A 89 -7.22 -6.36 11.55
C ASN A 89 -6.69 -7.09 10.30
N ALA A 90 -5.64 -6.63 9.63
CA ALA A 90 -5.15 -7.24 8.39
C ALA A 90 -4.78 -8.72 8.55
N LYS A 91 -4.08 -9.08 9.63
CA LYS A 91 -3.70 -10.47 9.93
C LYS A 91 -4.92 -11.39 10.14
N LYS A 92 -5.97 -10.88 10.79
CA LYS A 92 -7.21 -11.64 11.04
C LYS A 92 -7.99 -11.85 9.74
N ILE A 93 -8.08 -10.81 8.90
CA ILE A 93 -8.68 -10.88 7.56
C ILE A 93 -7.95 -11.93 6.70
N LYS A 94 -6.62 -11.92 6.70
CA LYS A 94 -5.83 -12.87 5.92
C LYS A 94 -6.05 -14.33 6.31
N LYS A 95 -6.32 -14.57 7.60
CA LYS A 95 -6.65 -15.90 8.14
C LYS A 95 -8.10 -16.31 7.92
N GLY A 96 -8.96 -15.43 7.38
CA GLY A 96 -10.40 -15.68 7.26
C GLY A 96 -11.16 -15.58 8.58
N GLU A 97 -10.56 -14.99 9.62
CA GLU A 97 -11.21 -14.80 10.94
C GLU A 97 -12.14 -13.58 10.95
N LEU A 98 -12.00 -12.66 9.99
CA LEU A 98 -12.79 -11.44 9.85
C LEU A 98 -12.98 -11.11 8.36
N ASP A 99 -14.18 -10.63 7.99
CA ASP A 99 -14.45 -10.17 6.63
C ASP A 99 -13.79 -8.81 6.32
N PRO A 100 -13.19 -8.65 5.12
CA PRO A 100 -12.73 -7.36 4.63
C PRO A 100 -13.93 -6.51 4.21
N LYS A 101 -14.49 -5.70 5.13
CA LYS A 101 -15.45 -4.65 4.79
C LYS A 101 -14.76 -3.38 4.28
#